data_AF-A0A346R0Z3-F1
#
_entry.id   AF-A0A346R0Z3-F1
#
_cell.length_a   1.000
_cell.length_b   1.000
_cell.length_c   1.000
_cell.angle_alpha   90.00
_cell.angle_beta   90.00
_cell.angle_gamma   90.00
#
_symmetry.space_group_name_H-M   'P 1'
#
loop_
_entity.id
_entity.type
_entity.pdbx_description
1 polymer ?
#
loop_
_entity_poly.entity_id
_entity_poly.type
_entity_poly.pdbx_seq_one_letter_code
_entity_poly.pdbx_strand_id
1 'polypeptide(L)'
;MEDKPANRQERRAARAQGDLDAAAFLELAGKFIDVANRENQKVPATQLHMIFLFAAARYNAHVAKSVMEVENHEEFVEHMVKQYTEMLRQHLADPGLG
;
A
#
# COMPACT_ATOMS: atom_id res chain seq x y z
N MET A 1 20.78 -21.56 -13.98
CA MET A 1 21.31 -20.93 -12.75
C MET A 1 20.26 -21.16 -11.69
N GLU A 2 20.59 -21.93 -10.63
CA GLU A 2 19.68 -22.21 -9.52
C GLU A 2 19.44 -20.93 -8.71
N ASP A 3 18.16 -20.63 -8.48
CA ASP A 3 17.71 -19.54 -7.62
C ASP A 3 17.90 -19.98 -6.15
N LYS A 4 18.93 -19.44 -5.49
CA LYS A 4 19.20 -19.74 -4.08
C LYS A 4 18.23 -18.96 -3.21
N PRO A 5 17.45 -19.60 -2.31
CA PRO A 5 16.58 -18.87 -1.41
C PRO A 5 17.42 -17.98 -0.48
N ALA A 6 17.16 -16.66 -0.52
CA ALA A 6 17.90 -15.65 0.23
C ALA A 6 18.13 -16.05 1.69
N ASN A 7 19.38 -15.91 2.13
CA ASN A 7 19.84 -16.36 3.44
C ASN A 7 19.06 -15.60 4.53
N ARG A 8 18.67 -16.30 5.60
CA ARG A 8 17.93 -15.73 6.73
C ARG A 8 18.61 -14.49 7.33
N GLN A 9 19.93 -14.39 7.19
CA GLN A 9 20.72 -13.21 7.58
C GLN A 9 20.50 -12.00 6.67
N GLU A 10 20.38 -12.18 5.36
CA GLU A 10 20.12 -11.09 4.41
C GLU A 10 18.73 -10.48 4.65
N ARG A 11 17.72 -11.33 4.91
CA ARG A 11 16.38 -10.89 5.33
C ARG A 11 16.38 -10.13 6.65
N ARG A 12 17.25 -10.50 7.60
CA ARG A 12 17.41 -9.78 8.88
C ARG A 12 18.17 -8.46 8.72
N ALA A 13 19.14 -8.41 7.81
CA ALA A 13 19.90 -7.20 7.50
C ALA A 13 19.04 -6.15 6.76
N ALA A 14 18.20 -6.58 5.80
CA ALA A 14 17.24 -5.69 5.13
C ALA A 14 16.23 -5.08 6.13
N ARG A 15 15.69 -5.90 7.05
CA ARG A 15 14.86 -5.40 8.16
C ARG A 15 15.60 -4.45 9.11
N ALA A 16 16.91 -4.62 9.28
CA ALA A 16 17.74 -3.72 10.09
C ALA A 16 18.09 -2.41 9.36
N GLN A 17 17.98 -2.35 8.03
CA GLN A 17 18.14 -1.15 7.22
C GLN A 17 16.83 -0.36 7.05
N GLY A 18 15.71 -0.87 7.56
CA GLY A 18 14.42 -0.18 7.54
C GLY A 18 13.56 -0.45 6.30
N ASP A 19 14.07 -1.23 5.34
CA ASP A 19 13.31 -1.60 4.14
C ASP A 19 12.38 -2.78 4.41
N LEU A 20 11.11 -2.61 4.05
CA LEU A 20 10.12 -3.68 4.10
C LEU A 20 10.35 -4.64 2.94
N ASP A 21 10.59 -5.91 3.24
CA ASP A 21 10.50 -6.97 2.23
C ASP A 21 9.04 -7.10 1.74
N ALA A 22 8.84 -7.70 0.56
CA ALA A 22 7.51 -7.80 -0.05
C ALA A 22 6.47 -8.51 0.86
N ALA A 23 6.91 -9.50 1.64
CA ALA A 23 6.02 -10.20 2.56
C ALA A 23 5.60 -9.29 3.73
N ALA A 24 6.54 -8.54 4.31
CA ALA A 24 6.26 -7.58 5.37
C ALA A 24 5.38 -6.43 4.89
N PHE A 25 5.57 -5.97 3.65
CA PHE A 25 4.69 -4.98 3.02
C PHE A 25 3.25 -5.50 2.93
N LEU A 26 3.05 -6.71 2.39
CA LEU A 26 1.72 -7.32 2.27
C LEU A 26 1.06 -7.57 3.64
N GLU A 27 1.84 -8.01 4.63
CA GLU A 27 1.34 -8.18 6.01
C GLU A 27 0.85 -6.84 6.60
N LEU A 28 1.60 -5.76 6.42
CA LEU A 28 1.20 -4.44 6.89
C LEU A 28 0.00 -3.89 6.13
N ALA A 29 -0.06 -4.06 4.81
CA ALA A 29 -1.21 -3.70 4.00
C ALA A 29 -2.48 -4.43 4.48
N GLY A 30 -2.35 -5.73 4.82
CA GLY A 30 -3.42 -6.54 5.40
C GLY A 30 -4.02 -5.93 6.67
N LYS A 31 -3.20 -5.30 7.53
CA LYS A 31 -3.70 -4.65 8.76
C LYS A 31 -4.64 -3.48 8.47
N PHE A 32 -4.44 -2.75 7.37
CA PHE A 32 -5.38 -1.71 6.96
C PHE A 32 -6.69 -2.29 6.42
N ILE A 33 -6.61 -3.43 5.72
CA ILE A 33 -7.79 -4.18 5.27
C ILE A 33 -8.59 -4.71 6.47
N ASP A 34 -7.91 -5.20 7.51
CA ASP A 34 -8.58 -5.66 8.74
C ASP A 34 -9.37 -4.55 9.43
N VAL A 35 -8.82 -3.33 9.45
CA VAL A 35 -9.54 -2.15 9.95
C VAL A 35 -10.78 -1.89 9.10
N ALA A 36 -10.66 -1.91 7.77
CA ALA A 36 -11.80 -1.75 6.87
C ALA A 36 -12.86 -2.85 7.11
N ASN A 37 -12.46 -4.10 7.20
CA ASN A 37 -13.36 -5.23 7.46
C ASN A 37 -14.12 -5.09 8.77
N ARG A 38 -13.47 -4.56 9.82
CA ARG A 38 -14.14 -4.26 11.09
C ARG A 38 -15.20 -3.17 10.94
N GLU A 39 -14.90 -2.10 10.21
CA GLU A 39 -15.86 -1.01 9.99
C GLU A 39 -17.01 -1.40 9.04
N ASN A 40 -16.76 -2.32 8.11
CA ASN A 40 -17.77 -2.85 7.17
C ASN A 40 -18.93 -3.58 7.89
N GLN A 41 -18.75 -3.97 9.16
CA GLN A 41 -19.84 -4.50 10.00
C GLN A 41 -20.90 -3.44 10.33
N LYS A 42 -20.57 -2.15 10.18
CA LYS A 42 -21.42 -1.01 10.56
C LYS A 42 -21.71 -0.06 9.40
N VAL A 43 -20.81 0.00 8.43
CA VAL A 43 -20.87 0.92 7.28
C VAL A 43 -20.89 0.11 5.98
N PRO A 44 -21.79 0.39 5.03
CA PRO A 44 -21.81 -0.32 3.76
C PRO A 44 -20.48 -0.25 3.02
N ALA A 45 -20.03 -1.37 2.45
CA ALA A 45 -18.80 -1.45 1.67
C ALA A 45 -18.73 -0.40 0.53
N THR A 46 -19.88 -0.09 -0.09
CA THR A 46 -20.02 0.94 -1.14
C THR A 46 -19.73 2.37 -0.66
N GLN A 47 -19.79 2.63 0.65
CA GLN A 47 -19.36 3.89 1.25
C GLN A 47 -17.94 3.78 1.79
N LEU A 48 -17.62 2.62 2.38
CA LEU A 48 -16.34 2.38 3.03
C LEU A 48 -15.16 2.46 2.04
N HIS A 49 -15.31 1.97 0.81
CA HIS A 49 -14.22 2.07 -0.17
C HIS A 49 -13.89 3.53 -0.53
N MET A 50 -14.88 4.43 -0.55
CA MET A 50 -14.65 5.85 -0.77
C MET A 50 -14.01 6.53 0.45
N ILE A 51 -14.37 6.11 1.66
CA ILE A 51 -13.70 6.55 2.90
C ILE A 51 -12.24 6.13 2.88
N PHE A 52 -11.94 4.91 2.42
CA PHE A 52 -10.58 4.41 2.31
C PHE A 52 -9.75 5.21 1.30
N LEU A 53 -10.32 5.53 0.13
CA LEU A 53 -9.69 6.40 -0.87
C LEU A 53 -9.37 7.79 -0.29
N PHE A 54 -10.32 8.39 0.43
CA PHE A 54 -10.12 9.68 1.08
C PHE A 54 -9.03 9.63 2.17
N ALA A 55 -9.03 8.58 3.01
CA ALA A 55 -8.03 8.39 4.04
C ALA A 55 -6.62 8.21 3.45
N ALA A 56 -6.49 7.41 2.39
CA ALA A 56 -5.24 7.23 1.66
C ALA A 56 -4.73 8.55 1.08
N ALA A 57 -5.59 9.33 0.43
CA ALA A 57 -5.22 10.65 -0.11
C ALA A 57 -4.70 11.59 0.98
N ARG A 58 -5.35 11.66 2.14
CA ARG A 58 -4.90 12.49 3.27
C ARG A 58 -3.54 12.05 3.82
N TYR A 59 -3.34 10.75 3.98
CA TYR A 59 -2.07 10.23 4.49
C TYR A 59 -0.94 10.49 3.49
N ASN A 60 -1.16 10.22 2.21
CA ASN A 60 -0.17 10.46 1.16
C ASN A 60 0.18 11.95 1.04
N ALA A 61 -0.80 12.86 1.15
CA ALA A 61 -0.55 14.30 1.16
C ALA A 61 0.30 14.74 2.37
N HIS A 62 0.05 14.17 3.56
CA HIS A 62 0.89 14.42 4.74
C HIS A 62 2.32 13.93 4.54
N VAL A 63 2.50 12.72 4.01
CA VAL A 63 3.84 12.17 3.72
C VAL A 63 4.57 13.03 2.71
N ALA A 64 3.94 13.36 1.58
CA ALA A 64 4.54 14.21 0.55
C ALA A 64 4.98 15.56 1.11
N LYS A 65 4.10 16.23 1.86
CA LYS A 65 4.35 17.60 2.34
C LYS A 65 5.29 17.66 3.54
N SER A 66 5.15 16.75 4.50
CA SER A 66 5.76 16.86 5.84
C SER A 66 6.88 15.87 6.10
N VAL A 67 6.99 14.80 5.32
CA VAL A 67 8.01 13.77 5.51
C VAL A 67 9.02 13.79 4.38
N MET A 68 8.54 13.84 3.14
CA MET A 68 9.37 13.86 1.94
C MET A 68 9.71 15.28 1.47
N GLU A 69 9.00 16.29 1.97
CA GLU A 69 9.15 17.71 1.59
C GLU A 69 9.15 17.91 0.05
N VAL A 70 8.23 17.24 -0.64
CA VAL A 70 8.13 17.28 -2.11
C VAL A 70 7.88 18.71 -2.58
N GLU A 71 8.75 19.23 -3.45
CA GLU A 71 8.62 20.59 -3.99
C GLU A 71 7.51 20.70 -5.05
N ASN A 72 7.42 19.72 -5.95
CA ASN A 72 6.41 19.68 -7.01
C ASN A 72 5.28 18.71 -6.67
N HIS A 73 4.22 19.23 -6.03
CA HIS A 73 3.09 18.40 -5.63
C HIS A 73 2.30 17.80 -6.79
N GLU A 74 2.21 18.49 -7.94
CA GLU A 74 1.43 17.99 -9.09
C GLU A 74 2.07 16.74 -9.70
N GLU A 75 3.39 16.74 -9.85
CA GLU A 75 4.13 15.56 -10.33
C GLU A 75 3.98 14.37 -9.37
N PHE A 76 3.98 14.61 -8.05
CA PHE A 76 3.69 13.58 -7.06
C PHE A 76 2.26 13.05 -7.18
N VAL A 77 1.27 13.91 -7.36
CA VAL A 77 -0.13 13.51 -7.56
C VAL A 77 -0.27 12.64 -8.81
N GLU A 78 0.29 13.07 -9.94
CA GLU A 78 0.27 12.30 -11.19
C GLU A 78 0.90 10.91 -11.01
N HIS A 79 2.06 10.86 -10.34
CA HIS A 79 2.73 9.61 -10.02
C HIS A 79 1.83 8.68 -9.18
N MET A 80 1.27 9.19 -8.09
CA MET A 80 0.43 8.40 -7.18
C MET A 80 -0.87 7.91 -7.84
N VAL A 81 -1.51 8.74 -8.67
CA VAL A 81 -2.70 8.36 -9.42
C VAL A 81 -2.37 7.24 -10.42
N LYS A 82 -1.22 7.33 -11.10
CA LYS A 82 -0.77 6.27 -12.00
C LYS A 82 -0.53 4.96 -11.26
N GLN A 83 0.19 4.99 -10.14
CA GLN A 83 0.44 3.80 -9.30
C GLN A 83 -0.88 3.16 -8.84
N TYR A 84 -1.82 3.96 -8.33
CA TYR A 84 -3.13 3.48 -7.92
C TYR A 84 -3.91 2.84 -9.08
N THR A 85 -3.90 3.48 -10.25
CA THR A 85 -4.57 2.96 -11.45
C THR A 85 -4.02 1.61 -11.86
N GLU A 86 -2.70 1.44 -11.84
CA GLU A 86 -2.03 0.19 -12.18
C GLU A 86 -2.35 -0.91 -11.17
N MET A 87 -2.23 -0.64 -9.87
CA MET A 87 -2.58 -1.61 -8.81
C MET A 87 -4.05 -2.02 -8.87
N LEU A 88 -4.97 -1.06 -9.03
CA LEU A 88 -6.40 -1.35 -9.12
C LEU A 88 -6.73 -2.22 -10.34
N ARG A 89 -6.12 -1.94 -11.50
CA ARG A 89 -6.28 -2.77 -12.70
C ARG A 89 -5.75 -4.19 -12.48
N GLN A 90 -4.60 -4.34 -11.84
CA GLN A 90 -4.02 -5.64 -11.53
C GLN A 90 -4.93 -6.46 -10.62
N HIS A 91 -5.45 -5.86 -9.55
CA HIS A 91 -6.37 -6.55 -8.65
C HIS A 91 -7.70 -6.91 -9.32
N LEU A 92 -8.28 -6.02 -10.14
CA LEU A 92 -9.50 -6.33 -10.88
C LEU A 92 -9.32 -7.43 -11.94
N ALA A 93 -8.10 -7.60 -12.44
CA ALA A 93 -7.75 -8.67 -13.37
C ALA A 93 -7.41 -9.99 -12.65
N ASP A 94 -7.29 -9.99 -11.32
CA ASP A 94 -6.97 -11.18 -10.54
C ASP A 94 -8.20 -12.11 -10.43
N PRO A 95 -8.17 -13.31 -11.01
CA PRO A 95 -9.28 -14.26 -10.93
C PRO A 95 -9.49 -14.81 -9.50
N GLY A 96 -8.54 -14.63 -8.59
CA GLY A 96 -8.64 -14.96 -7.18
C GLY A 96 -9.26 -13.87 -6.31
N LEU A 97 -9.65 -12.73 -6.89
CA LEU A 97 -10.34 -11.65 -6.18
C LEU A 97 -11.81 -12.02 -5.92
N GLY A 98 -12.05 -12.88 -4.92
CA GLY A 98 -13.38 -13.37 -4.52
C GLY A 98 -13.37 -14.05 -3.16
#